data_AF-A0AAD3CM23-F1
#
_entry.id   AF-A0AAD3CM23-F1
#
_cell.length_a   1.000
_cell.length_b   1.000
_cell.length_c   1.000
_cell.angle_alpha   90.00
_cell.angle_beta   90.00
_cell.angle_gamma   90.00
#
_symmetry.space_group_name_H-M   'P 1'
#
loop_
_entity.id
_entity.type
_entity.pdbx_description
1 polymer ?
#
loop_
_entity_poly.entity_id
_entity_poly.type
_entity_poly.pdbx_seq_one_letter_code
_entity_poly.pdbx_strand_id
1 'polypeptide(L)'
;MKQLTTNSILLILFVLPFLCSGFSSSASNLPSKSEKQIINLEVPDDKDIKVLRRKINGKVPARSRTVFIGTEEIDRITTWELESPSKLMQLWWDADLDPSAVVKKEKIADPFGTVVWPGSILASKELIQHKDQIANFTVLVLGCGTGVEAQAAALLGAKKVIALDISKLTLRLLKFGCEQAGVDDVVEPTLFDLFSDQPLPDCDVMVAADVLYNEELAAQIGKRVTEVLRRNIPPVILVTDSQRFAGTDFLPDVNKNFPDQDPLDWSFFELKNFRGSGVMMDTDQTYDATTRMISINWQ
;
A
#
# COMPACT_ATOMS: atom_id res chain seq x y z
N MET A 1 25.41 17.68 12.78
CA MET A 1 25.65 16.33 13.32
C MET A 1 24.90 16.19 14.63
N LYS A 2 23.70 15.60 14.62
CA LYS A 2 22.97 15.22 15.83
C LYS A 2 22.87 13.69 15.82
N GLN A 3 23.31 13.08 16.91
CA GLN A 3 23.24 11.65 17.17
C GLN A 3 21.79 11.16 17.07
N LEU A 4 21.54 10.18 16.21
CA LEU A 4 20.37 9.32 16.31
C LEU A 4 20.56 8.46 17.57
N THR A 5 19.71 8.67 18.57
CA THR A 5 19.70 7.89 19.80
C THR A 5 19.05 6.53 19.56
N THR A 6 19.74 5.49 20.00
CA THR A 6 19.56 4.05 19.81
C THR A 6 18.26 3.43 20.34
N ASN A 7 17.21 4.22 20.62
CA ASN A 7 16.02 3.77 21.34
C ASN A 7 14.83 3.34 20.45
N SER A 8 14.89 3.54 19.13
CA SER A 8 13.77 3.18 18.23
C SER A 8 13.75 1.71 17.80
N ILE A 9 14.79 0.92 18.13
CA ILE A 9 14.96 -0.45 17.65
C ILE A 9 14.33 -1.49 18.60
N LEU A 10 14.08 -1.15 19.87
CA LEU A 10 13.72 -2.12 20.90
C LEU A 10 12.21 -2.43 21.01
N LEU A 11 11.33 -1.69 20.31
CA LEU A 11 9.87 -1.85 20.47
C LEU A 11 9.22 -2.84 19.48
N ILE A 12 9.96 -3.35 18.49
CA ILE A 12 9.39 -4.20 17.42
C ILE A 12 9.36 -5.69 17.81
N LEU A 13 9.95 -6.07 18.95
CA LEU A 13 10.14 -7.47 19.35
C LEU A 13 8.96 -8.13 20.07
N PHE A 14 7.87 -7.42 20.37
CA PHE A 14 6.72 -8.01 21.07
C PHE A 14 5.39 -7.41 20.61
N VAL A 15 4.68 -8.06 19.67
CA VAL A 15 3.24 -8.37 19.80
C VAL A 15 2.91 -9.57 18.91
N LEU A 16 2.89 -10.76 19.52
CA LEU A 16 2.03 -11.89 19.12
C LEU A 16 0.74 -11.77 19.96
N PRO A 17 -0.45 -12.05 19.41
CA PRO A 17 -1.52 -12.62 20.21
C PRO A 17 -1.57 -14.12 19.93
N PHE A 18 -0.88 -14.91 20.75
CA PHE A 18 -1.35 -16.26 21.06
C PHE A 18 -2.53 -16.10 22.00
N LEU A 19 -3.72 -16.51 21.58
CA LEU A 19 -4.76 -17.12 22.41
C LEU A 19 -5.74 -17.85 21.47
N CYS A 20 -5.35 -19.06 21.06
CA CYS A 20 -6.29 -20.05 20.56
C CYS A 20 -7.05 -20.65 21.75
N SER A 21 -8.37 -20.43 21.79
CA SER A 21 -9.29 -21.33 22.49
C SER A 21 -10.67 -21.27 21.82
N GLY A 22 -11.16 -22.44 21.40
CA GLY A 22 -12.55 -22.64 20.96
C GLY A 22 -12.78 -22.76 19.45
N PHE A 23 -12.39 -23.89 18.86
CA PHE A 23 -12.97 -24.31 17.57
C PHE A 23 -14.46 -24.64 17.78
N SER A 24 -15.32 -23.90 17.10
CA SER A 24 -16.68 -24.31 16.76
C SER A 24 -16.79 -24.17 15.24
N SER A 25 -16.86 -25.31 14.55
CA SER A 25 -16.97 -25.35 13.09
C SER A 25 -18.39 -24.99 12.66
N SER A 26 -18.55 -23.88 11.96
CA SER A 26 -19.60 -23.75 10.95
C SER A 26 -18.92 -23.44 9.63
N ALA A 27 -19.06 -24.36 8.68
CA ALA A 27 -18.55 -24.22 7.33
C ALA A 27 -19.30 -23.08 6.63
N SER A 28 -18.60 -22.01 6.27
CA SER A 28 -19.07 -21.02 5.30
C SER A 28 -18.24 -21.13 4.03
N ASN A 29 -18.94 -21.09 2.90
CA ASN A 29 -18.45 -21.37 1.56
C ASN A 29 -17.29 -20.42 1.17
N LEU A 30 -16.05 -20.92 1.15
CA LEU A 30 -14.97 -20.26 0.41
C LEU A 30 -15.11 -20.57 -1.10
N PRO A 31 -15.07 -19.58 -1.99
CA PRO A 31 -15.13 -19.81 -3.43
C PRO A 31 -13.85 -20.46 -3.98
N SER A 32 -14.01 -21.14 -5.12
CA SER A 32 -13.05 -22.03 -5.79
C SER A 32 -11.64 -21.46 -5.92
N LYS A 33 -10.62 -22.29 -5.63
CA LYS A 33 -9.20 -21.98 -5.84
C LYS A 33 -8.94 -21.49 -7.27
N SER A 34 -8.70 -20.20 -7.47
CA SER A 34 -7.99 -19.74 -8.68
C SER A 34 -6.60 -20.36 -8.67
N GLU A 35 -6.17 -20.99 -9.76
CA GLU A 35 -4.81 -21.54 -9.87
C GLU A 35 -3.79 -20.40 -9.68
N LYS A 36 -2.92 -20.55 -8.67
CA LYS A 36 -1.82 -19.61 -8.44
C LYS A 36 -0.86 -19.68 -9.62
N GLN A 37 -0.62 -18.55 -10.27
CA GLN A 37 0.35 -18.45 -11.36
C GLN A 37 1.64 -17.87 -10.80
N ILE A 38 2.77 -18.49 -11.14
CA ILE A 38 4.11 -17.98 -10.83
C ILE A 38 4.81 -17.73 -12.16
N ILE A 39 5.29 -16.51 -12.34
CA ILE A 39 6.04 -16.10 -13.53
C ILE A 39 7.34 -15.43 -13.12
N ASN A 40 8.28 -15.33 -14.04
CA ASN A 40 9.49 -14.55 -13.82
C ASN A 40 9.36 -13.24 -14.58
N LEU A 41 9.19 -12.14 -13.85
CA LEU A 41 9.18 -10.82 -14.46
C LEU A 41 10.59 -10.44 -14.89
N GLU A 42 10.72 -10.04 -16.16
CA GLU A 42 11.94 -9.42 -16.64
C GLU A 42 12.08 -8.02 -16.04
N VAL A 43 13.06 -7.87 -15.17
CA VAL A 43 13.47 -6.53 -14.72
C VAL A 43 14.47 -5.97 -15.72
N PRO A 44 14.31 -4.74 -16.22
CA PRO A 44 15.33 -4.07 -17.03
C PRO A 44 16.68 -4.02 -16.32
N ASP A 45 17.75 -3.76 -17.07
CA ASP A 45 19.11 -3.66 -16.52
C ASP A 45 19.33 -2.32 -15.78
N ASP A 46 18.47 -2.05 -14.79
CA ASP A 46 18.50 -0.88 -13.93
C ASP A 46 19.53 -1.06 -12.82
N LYS A 47 20.38 -0.05 -12.59
CA LYS A 47 21.46 -0.10 -11.61
C LYS A 47 20.94 -0.27 -10.18
N ASP A 48 19.73 0.19 -9.89
CA ASP A 48 19.15 0.14 -8.54
C ASP A 48 18.62 -1.28 -8.21
N ILE A 49 18.11 -2.00 -9.22
CA ILE A 49 17.62 -3.38 -9.06
C ILE A 49 18.73 -4.41 -9.36
N LYS A 50 19.92 -3.99 -9.83
CA LYS A 50 21.07 -4.89 -10.08
C LYS A 50 21.55 -5.64 -8.84
N VAL A 51 21.53 -5.00 -7.67
CA VAL A 51 21.91 -5.64 -6.40
C VAL A 51 20.89 -6.72 -6.04
N LEU A 52 19.60 -6.39 -6.17
CA LEU A 52 18.51 -7.34 -5.97
C LEU A 52 18.62 -8.51 -6.95
N ARG A 53 18.70 -8.23 -8.27
CA ARG A 53 18.89 -9.21 -9.35
C ARG A 53 20.05 -10.17 -9.08
N ARG A 54 21.22 -9.70 -8.64
CA ARG A 54 22.34 -10.60 -8.31
C ARG A 54 22.03 -11.54 -7.14
N LYS A 55 21.26 -11.08 -6.16
CA LYS A 55 20.90 -11.85 -4.96
C LYS A 55 19.68 -12.78 -5.16
N ILE A 56 18.90 -12.60 -6.25
CA ILE A 56 17.76 -13.44 -6.65
C ILE A 56 17.96 -14.15 -8.00
N ASN A 57 19.20 -14.41 -8.41
CA ASN A 57 19.53 -15.14 -9.66
C ASN A 57 18.95 -14.54 -10.95
N GLY A 58 18.79 -13.22 -11.02
CA GLY A 58 18.41 -12.49 -12.23
C GLY A 58 16.92 -12.50 -12.59
N LYS A 59 16.10 -13.26 -11.87
CA LYS A 59 14.65 -13.35 -12.05
C LYS A 59 13.93 -12.82 -10.82
N VAL A 60 12.91 -11.98 -11.01
CA VAL A 60 11.95 -11.62 -9.95
C VAL A 60 10.78 -12.57 -10.08
N PRO A 61 10.74 -13.66 -9.29
CA PRO A 61 9.57 -14.53 -9.30
C PRO A 61 8.40 -13.74 -8.72
N ALA A 62 7.39 -13.52 -9.55
CA ALA A 62 6.15 -12.88 -9.17
C ALA A 62 5.03 -13.91 -9.18
N ARG A 63 4.10 -13.77 -8.24
CA ARG A 63 2.93 -14.63 -8.14
C ARG A 63 1.66 -13.82 -8.26
N SER A 64 0.63 -14.40 -8.88
CA SER A 64 -0.70 -13.81 -8.85
C SER A 64 -1.35 -14.00 -7.47
N ARG A 65 -2.07 -12.97 -7.01
CA ARG A 65 -2.94 -13.03 -5.85
C ARG A 65 -4.31 -12.46 -6.20
N THR A 66 -5.34 -13.27 -5.99
CA THR A 66 -6.72 -12.82 -6.05
C THR A 66 -7.13 -12.26 -4.69
N VAL A 67 -7.43 -10.98 -4.66
CA VAL A 67 -7.95 -10.23 -3.51
C VAL A 67 -9.46 -10.13 -3.66
N PHE A 68 -10.19 -10.60 -2.66
CA PHE A 68 -11.65 -10.50 -2.64
C PHE A 68 -12.06 -9.13 -2.09
N ILE A 69 -12.76 -8.37 -2.92
CA ILE A 69 -13.35 -7.09 -2.53
C ILE A 69 -14.77 -7.31 -2.02
N GLY A 70 -15.51 -8.20 -2.70
CA GLY A 70 -16.81 -8.71 -2.25
C GLY A 70 -17.96 -7.72 -2.40
N THR A 71 -17.96 -6.92 -3.47
CA THR A 71 -19.10 -6.07 -3.85
C THR A 71 -19.70 -6.53 -5.18
N GLU A 72 -20.86 -5.97 -5.55
CA GLU A 72 -21.54 -6.28 -6.80
C GLU A 72 -20.75 -5.76 -8.01
N GLU A 73 -20.16 -4.57 -7.89
CA GLU A 73 -19.38 -3.91 -8.92
C GLU A 73 -18.04 -4.60 -9.16
N ILE A 74 -17.37 -5.00 -8.07
CA ILE A 74 -16.06 -5.62 -8.09
C ILE A 74 -16.06 -6.74 -7.04
N ASP A 75 -16.21 -7.98 -7.50
CA ASP A 75 -16.10 -9.15 -6.61
C ASP A 75 -14.64 -9.36 -6.17
N ARG A 76 -13.70 -9.25 -7.11
CA ARG A 76 -12.28 -9.56 -6.90
C ARG A 76 -11.35 -8.77 -7.80
N ILE A 77 -10.12 -8.57 -7.34
CA ILE A 77 -9.00 -7.98 -8.09
C ILE A 77 -7.83 -8.95 -8.05
N THR A 78 -7.13 -9.13 -9.17
CA THR A 78 -5.91 -9.93 -9.20
C THR A 78 -4.70 -9.01 -9.24
N THR A 79 -3.86 -9.07 -8.22
CA THR A 79 -2.57 -8.37 -8.15
C THR A 79 -1.41 -9.34 -8.36
N TRP A 80 -0.22 -8.77 -8.56
CA TRP A 80 1.01 -9.54 -8.66
C TRP A 80 1.97 -9.11 -7.56
N GLU A 81 2.47 -10.08 -6.82
CA GLU A 81 3.33 -9.89 -5.66
C GLU A 81 4.67 -10.56 -5.88
N LEU A 82 5.68 -10.16 -5.11
CA LEU A 82 6.91 -10.94 -5.02
C LEU A 82 6.60 -12.34 -4.44
N GLU A 83 7.13 -13.41 -5.03
CA GLU A 83 6.85 -14.78 -4.58
C GLU A 83 7.38 -15.04 -3.16
N SER A 84 8.58 -14.53 -2.86
CA SER A 84 9.27 -14.70 -1.58
C SER A 84 9.74 -13.35 -1.02
N PRO A 85 8.81 -12.52 -0.51
CA PRO A 85 9.15 -11.21 0.05
C PRO A 85 10.01 -11.30 1.32
N SER A 86 9.97 -12.42 2.05
CA SER A 86 10.74 -12.63 3.29
C SER A 86 12.24 -12.40 3.11
N LYS A 87 12.80 -12.82 1.98
CA LYS A 87 14.23 -12.64 1.66
C LYS A 87 14.58 -11.19 1.41
N LEU A 88 13.72 -10.44 0.72
CA LEU A 88 13.91 -9.00 0.51
C LEU A 88 13.80 -8.26 1.84
N MET A 89 12.83 -8.64 2.66
CA MET A 89 12.63 -8.08 3.98
C MET A 89 13.82 -8.31 4.91
N GLN A 90 14.37 -9.53 4.95
CA GLN A 90 15.59 -9.83 5.71
C GLN A 90 16.76 -8.95 5.27
N LEU A 91 16.99 -8.82 3.96
CA LEU A 91 18.04 -7.96 3.42
C LEU A 91 17.86 -6.50 3.80
N TRP A 92 16.61 -6.01 3.79
CA TRP A 92 16.27 -4.64 4.16
C TRP A 92 16.53 -4.40 5.66
N TRP A 93 16.17 -5.35 6.52
CA TRP A 93 16.44 -5.28 7.96
C TRP A 93 17.93 -5.33 8.30
N ASP A 94 18.68 -6.23 7.64
CA ASP A 94 20.12 -6.37 7.87
C ASP A 94 20.87 -5.07 7.53
N ALA A 95 20.41 -4.32 6.52
CA ALA A 95 20.96 -3.02 6.16
C ALA A 95 20.70 -1.91 7.19
N ASP A 96 19.63 -2.03 7.99
CA ASP A 96 19.34 -1.12 9.11
C ASP A 96 20.19 -1.43 10.34
N LEU A 97 20.47 -2.70 10.59
CA LEU A 97 21.15 -3.15 11.80
C LEU A 97 22.67 -3.03 11.73
N ASP A 98 23.25 -3.08 10.54
CA ASP A 98 24.69 -2.97 10.33
C ASP A 98 25.05 -1.77 9.44
N PRO A 99 25.50 -0.64 10.03
CA PRO A 99 25.98 0.52 9.28
C PRO A 99 27.21 0.23 8.40
N SER A 100 27.91 -0.89 8.63
CA SER A 100 29.02 -1.38 7.83
C SER A 100 28.59 -2.35 6.71
N ALA A 101 27.29 -2.66 6.61
CA ALA A 101 26.74 -3.53 5.58
C ALA A 101 27.17 -3.04 4.19
N VAL A 102 27.61 -3.98 3.37
CA VAL A 102 28.10 -3.74 1.99
C VAL A 102 27.02 -3.10 1.10
N VAL A 103 25.75 -3.20 1.48
CA VAL A 103 24.60 -2.63 0.77
C VAL A 103 23.82 -1.73 1.72
N LYS A 104 23.77 -0.43 1.39
CA LYS A 104 22.95 0.54 2.12
C LYS A 104 21.46 0.34 1.83
N LYS A 105 20.60 0.68 2.79
CA LYS A 105 19.13 0.57 2.71
C LYS A 105 18.56 1.25 1.47
N GLU A 106 19.08 2.42 1.10
CA GLU A 106 18.63 3.17 -0.09
C GLU A 106 18.82 2.41 -1.41
N LYS A 107 19.63 1.34 -1.42
CA LYS A 107 19.86 0.47 -2.57
C LYS A 107 19.02 -0.81 -2.53
N ILE A 108 18.18 -0.96 -1.52
CA ILE A 108 17.28 -2.10 -1.34
C ILE A 108 15.86 -1.56 -1.56
N ALA A 109 15.15 -2.17 -2.51
CA ALA A 109 13.75 -1.82 -2.75
C ALA A 109 12.94 -2.03 -1.46
N ASP A 110 12.03 -1.11 -1.17
CA ASP A 110 11.10 -1.25 -0.06
C ASP A 110 10.28 -2.55 -0.23
N PRO A 111 10.39 -3.52 0.70
CA PRO A 111 9.65 -4.78 0.63
C PRO A 111 8.14 -4.62 0.81
N PHE A 112 7.67 -3.59 1.52
CA PHE A 112 6.27 -3.44 1.89
C PHE A 112 5.38 -3.27 0.65
N GLY A 113 5.84 -2.56 -0.38
CA GLY A 113 5.09 -2.39 -1.63
C GLY A 113 4.97 -3.66 -2.50
N THR A 114 5.64 -4.76 -2.14
CA THR A 114 5.66 -5.99 -2.96
C THR A 114 4.56 -7.00 -2.61
N VAL A 115 3.71 -6.68 -1.64
CA VAL A 115 2.56 -7.51 -1.20
C VAL A 115 1.30 -6.66 -1.04
N VAL A 116 0.13 -7.30 -0.94
CA VAL A 116 -1.14 -6.63 -0.64
C VAL A 116 -1.31 -6.39 0.85
N TRP A 117 -1.85 -5.22 1.22
CA TRP A 117 -2.18 -4.84 2.60
C TRP A 117 -3.68 -4.59 2.81
N PRO A 118 -4.24 -4.85 4.01
CA PRO A 118 -5.67 -4.71 4.26
C PRO A 118 -6.26 -3.33 3.95
N GLY A 119 -5.51 -2.25 4.21
CA GLY A 119 -5.95 -0.88 3.94
C GLY A 119 -6.34 -0.64 2.49
N SER A 120 -5.61 -1.25 1.54
CA SER A 120 -5.92 -1.14 0.10
C SER A 120 -7.31 -1.68 -0.26
N ILE A 121 -7.79 -2.69 0.46
CA ILE A 121 -9.13 -3.26 0.27
C ILE A 121 -10.18 -2.34 0.87
N LEU A 122 -9.94 -1.78 2.06
CA LEU A 122 -10.85 -0.80 2.64
C LEU A 122 -10.98 0.43 1.73
N ALA A 123 -9.85 0.94 1.23
CA ALA A 123 -9.84 2.04 0.29
C ALA A 123 -10.63 1.69 -0.98
N SER A 124 -10.43 0.50 -1.56
CA SER A 124 -11.20 0.03 -2.72
C SER A 124 -12.70 -0.02 -2.45
N LYS A 125 -13.11 -0.50 -1.27
CA LYS A 125 -14.52 -0.52 -0.86
C LYS A 125 -15.12 0.87 -0.75
N GLU A 126 -14.35 1.83 -0.24
CA GLU A 126 -14.79 3.22 -0.18
C GLU A 126 -14.97 3.82 -1.59
N LEU A 127 -14.01 3.60 -2.49
CA LEU A 127 -14.15 4.02 -3.89
C LEU A 127 -15.41 3.44 -4.55
N ILE A 128 -15.74 2.18 -4.27
CA ILE A 128 -16.93 1.51 -4.80
C ILE A 128 -18.22 2.11 -4.23
N GLN A 129 -18.25 2.46 -2.94
CA GLN A 129 -19.40 3.15 -2.34
C GLN A 129 -19.70 4.49 -3.03
N HIS A 130 -18.65 5.13 -3.56
CA HIS A 130 -18.73 6.41 -4.26
C HIS A 130 -18.49 6.28 -5.77
N LYS A 131 -18.79 5.12 -6.37
CA LYS A 131 -18.52 4.80 -7.78
C LYS A 131 -18.98 5.87 -8.79
N ASP A 132 -20.12 6.50 -8.54
CA ASP A 132 -20.69 7.53 -9.44
C ASP A 132 -19.81 8.80 -9.49
N GLN A 133 -19.03 9.05 -8.44
CA GLN A 133 -18.06 10.13 -8.37
C GLN A 133 -16.70 9.70 -8.91
N ILE A 134 -16.41 8.40 -9.02
CA ILE A 134 -15.13 7.92 -9.58
C ILE A 134 -15.13 7.98 -11.11
N ALA A 135 -16.28 7.75 -11.73
CA ALA A 135 -16.41 7.77 -13.18
C ALA A 135 -15.92 9.11 -13.76
N ASN A 136 -14.93 9.05 -14.65
CA ASN A 136 -14.25 10.19 -15.28
C ASN A 136 -13.34 11.04 -14.38
N PHE A 137 -13.11 10.66 -13.13
CA PHE A 137 -12.18 11.36 -12.24
C PHE A 137 -10.73 10.94 -12.47
N THR A 138 -9.82 11.83 -12.12
CA THR A 138 -8.39 11.53 -11.99
C THR A 138 -8.11 11.11 -10.54
N VAL A 139 -7.70 9.87 -10.36
CA VAL A 139 -7.36 9.31 -9.05
C VAL A 139 -5.84 9.28 -8.87
N LEU A 140 -5.34 9.85 -7.78
CA LEU A 140 -3.94 9.81 -7.38
C LEU A 140 -3.75 8.83 -6.24
N VAL A 141 -2.90 7.83 -6.39
CA VAL A 141 -2.59 6.85 -5.35
C VAL A 141 -1.16 7.06 -4.85
N LEU A 142 -0.97 7.36 -3.58
CA LEU A 142 0.34 7.54 -2.94
C LEU A 142 0.81 6.23 -2.31
N GLY A 143 1.99 5.76 -2.68
CA GLY A 143 2.53 4.47 -2.21
C GLY A 143 1.67 3.31 -2.68
N CYS A 144 1.45 3.23 -3.99
CA CYS A 144 0.42 2.37 -4.58
C CYS A 144 0.65 0.86 -4.41
N GLY A 145 1.84 0.42 -4.02
CA GLY A 145 2.09 -1.00 -3.80
C GLY A 145 1.76 -1.85 -5.04
N THR A 146 1.12 -2.99 -4.81
CA THR A 146 0.61 -3.86 -5.89
C THR A 146 -0.70 -3.36 -6.53
N GLY A 147 -1.23 -2.24 -6.05
CA GLY A 147 -2.31 -1.43 -6.64
C GLY A 147 -3.69 -2.07 -6.70
N VAL A 148 -4.17 -2.59 -5.57
CA VAL A 148 -5.57 -3.06 -5.46
C VAL A 148 -6.53 -1.90 -5.70
N GLU A 149 -6.34 -0.80 -4.98
CA GLU A 149 -7.12 0.44 -5.06
C GLU A 149 -6.94 1.17 -6.40
N ALA A 150 -5.75 1.07 -7.00
CA ALA A 150 -5.49 1.63 -8.33
C ALA A 150 -6.29 0.89 -9.42
N GLN A 151 -6.29 -0.46 -9.38
CA GLN A 151 -7.12 -1.26 -10.27
C GLN A 151 -8.61 -1.06 -9.99
N ALA A 152 -9.01 -0.96 -8.73
CA ALA A 152 -10.40 -0.69 -8.36
C ALA A 152 -10.90 0.63 -8.98
N ALA A 153 -10.14 1.72 -8.82
CA ALA A 153 -10.46 3.01 -9.43
C ALA A 153 -10.62 2.92 -10.95
N ALA A 154 -9.70 2.23 -11.62
CA ALA A 154 -9.77 2.04 -13.08
C ALA A 154 -11.00 1.23 -13.51
N LEU A 155 -11.31 0.13 -12.80
CA LEU A 155 -12.49 -0.70 -13.05
C LEU A 155 -13.81 0.05 -12.80
N LEU A 156 -13.82 1.04 -11.91
CA LEU A 156 -14.96 1.94 -11.68
C LEU A 156 -15.10 3.04 -12.74
N GLY A 157 -14.23 3.08 -13.74
CA GLY A 157 -14.31 4.03 -14.85
C GLY A 157 -13.62 5.36 -14.59
N ALA A 158 -12.62 5.41 -13.70
CA ALA A 158 -11.74 6.57 -13.58
C ALA A 158 -11.18 6.94 -14.96
N LYS A 159 -11.09 8.25 -15.24
CA LYS A 159 -10.49 8.75 -16.49
C LYS A 159 -8.99 8.42 -16.55
N LYS A 160 -8.35 8.50 -15.39
CA LYS A 160 -6.91 8.29 -15.23
C LYS A 160 -6.61 7.94 -13.78
N VAL A 161 -5.71 6.99 -13.57
CA VAL A 161 -5.16 6.68 -12.25
C VAL A 161 -3.67 6.94 -12.28
N ILE A 162 -3.18 7.89 -11.50
CA ILE A 162 -1.74 8.15 -11.32
C ILE A 162 -1.29 7.40 -10.08
N ALA A 163 -0.53 6.33 -10.25
CA ALA A 163 -0.11 5.45 -9.16
C ALA A 163 1.35 5.69 -8.81
N LEU A 164 1.61 6.32 -7.68
CA LEU A 164 2.94 6.75 -7.24
C LEU A 164 3.58 5.73 -6.30
N ASP A 165 4.85 5.41 -6.54
CA ASP A 165 5.65 4.63 -5.59
C ASP A 165 7.14 4.99 -5.73
N ILE A 166 7.91 4.82 -4.65
CA ILE A 166 9.38 5.02 -4.65
C ILE A 166 10.11 3.81 -5.27
N SER A 167 9.46 2.64 -5.28
CA SER A 167 10.05 1.38 -5.70
C SER A 167 9.72 1.06 -7.16
N LYS A 168 10.76 1.10 -8.01
CA LYS A 168 10.66 0.63 -9.40
C LYS A 168 10.21 -0.83 -9.52
N LEU A 169 10.51 -1.67 -8.54
CA LEU A 169 10.04 -3.06 -8.50
C LEU A 169 8.53 -3.11 -8.29
N THR A 170 8.03 -2.34 -7.33
CA THR A 170 6.61 -2.23 -7.02
C THR A 170 5.82 -1.73 -8.23
N LEU A 171 6.28 -0.65 -8.87
CA LEU A 171 5.64 -0.11 -10.08
C LEU A 171 5.61 -1.10 -11.24
N ARG A 172 6.60 -2.00 -11.33
CA ARG A 172 6.60 -3.07 -12.35
C ARG A 172 5.59 -4.16 -12.04
N LEU A 173 5.47 -4.56 -10.78
CA LEU A 173 4.44 -5.50 -10.33
C LEU A 173 3.04 -4.93 -10.61
N LEU A 174 2.83 -3.65 -10.26
CA LEU A 174 1.59 -2.94 -10.57
C LEU A 174 1.32 -2.91 -12.06
N LYS A 175 2.29 -2.44 -12.86
CA LYS A 175 2.13 -2.34 -14.32
C LYS A 175 1.71 -3.69 -14.92
N PHE A 176 2.41 -4.75 -14.53
CA PHE A 176 2.08 -6.09 -15.01
C PHE A 176 0.68 -6.53 -14.57
N GLY A 177 0.29 -6.24 -13.32
CA GLY A 177 -1.08 -6.50 -12.86
C GLY A 177 -2.15 -5.76 -13.65
N CYS A 178 -1.92 -4.48 -13.95
CA CYS A 178 -2.82 -3.68 -14.78
C CYS A 178 -2.94 -4.23 -16.21
N GLU A 179 -1.83 -4.67 -16.81
CA GLU A 179 -1.83 -5.32 -18.14
C GLU A 179 -2.66 -6.61 -18.12
N GLN A 180 -2.53 -7.44 -17.07
CA GLN A 180 -3.32 -8.66 -16.93
C GLN A 180 -4.80 -8.40 -16.66
N ALA A 181 -5.13 -7.28 -16.01
CA ALA A 181 -6.50 -6.86 -15.74
C ALA A 181 -7.13 -6.07 -16.90
N GLY A 182 -6.35 -5.67 -17.91
CA GLY A 182 -6.82 -4.87 -19.04
C GLY A 182 -7.17 -3.42 -18.67
N VAL A 183 -6.43 -2.83 -17.73
CA VAL A 183 -6.61 -1.44 -17.25
C VAL A 183 -5.34 -0.61 -17.35
N ASP A 184 -4.34 -1.07 -18.11
CA ASP A 184 -3.03 -0.43 -18.28
C ASP A 184 -3.07 0.85 -19.14
N ASP A 185 -4.18 1.11 -19.83
CA ASP A 185 -4.46 2.36 -20.53
C ASP A 185 -4.96 3.47 -19.59
N VAL A 186 -5.54 3.10 -18.44
CA VAL A 186 -6.06 4.02 -17.42
C VAL A 186 -5.05 4.26 -16.29
N VAL A 187 -4.33 3.21 -15.86
CA VAL A 187 -3.38 3.29 -14.74
C VAL A 187 -1.98 3.64 -15.24
N GLU A 188 -1.41 4.73 -14.70
CA GLU A 188 -0.06 5.21 -14.96
C GLU A 188 0.85 5.04 -13.71
N PRO A 189 1.61 3.93 -13.63
CA PRO A 189 2.62 3.74 -12.60
C PRO A 189 3.77 4.76 -12.78
N THR A 190 4.02 5.57 -11.76
CA THR A 190 4.96 6.69 -11.80
C THR A 190 5.93 6.63 -10.63
N LEU A 191 7.23 6.71 -10.92
CA LEU A 191 8.27 6.80 -9.90
C LEU A 191 8.22 8.17 -9.24
N PHE A 192 7.96 8.20 -7.93
CA PHE A 192 7.86 9.45 -7.19
C PHE A 192 8.34 9.28 -5.76
N ASP A 193 9.15 10.23 -5.31
CA ASP A 193 9.59 10.33 -3.93
C ASP A 193 8.68 11.28 -3.17
N LEU A 194 7.91 10.74 -2.22
CA LEU A 194 7.02 11.52 -1.36
C LEU A 194 7.77 12.56 -0.53
N PHE A 195 9.09 12.44 -0.34
CA PHE A 195 9.94 13.42 0.35
C PHE A 195 10.54 14.50 -0.56
N SER A 196 10.38 14.38 -1.88
CA SER A 196 10.90 15.39 -2.81
C SER A 196 10.14 16.73 -2.71
N ASP A 197 10.75 17.81 -3.20
CA ASP A 197 10.06 19.12 -3.27
C ASP A 197 9.10 19.23 -4.47
N GLN A 198 8.92 18.15 -5.25
CA GLN A 198 7.97 18.17 -6.37
C GLN A 198 6.53 18.20 -5.84
N PRO A 199 5.66 19.03 -6.45
CA PRO A 199 4.24 19.04 -6.11
C PRO A 199 3.59 17.73 -6.55
N LEU A 200 2.57 17.31 -5.81
CA LEU A 200 1.72 16.20 -6.21
C LEU A 200 0.94 16.55 -7.49
N PRO A 201 0.75 15.59 -8.41
CA PRO A 201 -0.10 15.78 -9.58
C PRO A 201 -1.52 16.23 -9.20
N ASP A 202 -2.15 17.01 -10.08
CA ASP A 202 -3.56 17.36 -9.92
C ASP A 202 -4.43 16.10 -9.98
N CYS A 203 -5.44 16.05 -9.13
CA CYS A 203 -6.37 14.94 -9.01
C CYS A 203 -7.70 15.39 -8.43
N ASP A 204 -8.73 14.58 -8.63
CA ASP A 204 -10.06 14.75 -8.05
C ASP A 204 -10.23 13.88 -6.80
N VAL A 205 -9.50 12.76 -6.71
CA VAL A 205 -9.41 11.87 -5.54
C VAL A 205 -7.94 11.57 -5.25
N MET A 206 -7.51 11.67 -4.00
CA MET A 206 -6.22 11.20 -3.52
C MET A 206 -6.42 10.03 -2.54
N VAL A 207 -5.72 8.93 -2.79
CA VAL A 207 -5.74 7.72 -1.96
C VAL A 207 -4.34 7.46 -1.39
N ALA A 208 -4.27 7.10 -0.11
CA ALA A 208 -3.05 6.62 0.54
C ALA A 208 -3.39 5.44 1.47
N ALA A 209 -2.99 4.23 1.09
CA ALA A 209 -3.39 3.02 1.80
C ALA A 209 -2.20 2.30 2.44
N ASP A 210 -2.20 2.15 3.77
CA ASP A 210 -1.18 1.44 4.56
C ASP A 210 0.25 1.97 4.38
N VAL A 211 0.37 3.28 4.15
CA VAL A 211 1.65 4.01 4.05
C VAL A 211 2.10 4.64 5.38
N LEU A 212 1.39 4.40 6.49
CA LEU A 212 1.68 5.00 7.80
C LEU A 212 2.51 4.08 8.71
N TYR A 213 3.45 3.32 8.15
CA TYR A 213 4.18 2.28 8.88
C TYR A 213 5.46 2.76 9.59
N ASN A 214 5.82 4.04 9.46
CA ASN A 214 6.86 4.68 10.28
C ASN A 214 6.54 6.17 10.48
N GLU A 215 7.09 6.77 11.54
CA GLU A 215 6.78 8.15 11.95
C GLU A 215 7.11 9.19 10.87
N GLU A 216 8.25 9.03 10.20
CA GLU A 216 8.73 9.98 9.19
C GLU A 216 7.81 9.97 7.95
N LEU A 217 7.45 8.79 7.46
CA LEU A 217 6.54 8.63 6.34
C LEU A 217 5.12 9.08 6.70
N ALA A 218 4.63 8.78 7.90
CA ALA A 218 3.32 9.25 8.35
C ALA A 218 3.25 10.78 8.41
N ALA A 219 4.26 11.43 8.99
CA ALA A 219 4.37 12.89 8.99
C ALA A 219 4.45 13.45 7.55
N GLN A 220 5.15 12.76 6.65
CA GLN A 220 5.22 13.16 5.25
C GLN A 220 3.87 13.04 4.53
N ILE A 221 3.10 11.98 4.79
CA ILE A 221 1.71 11.86 4.30
C ILE A 221 0.84 13.00 4.83
N GLY A 222 0.96 13.36 6.11
CA GLY A 222 0.27 14.53 6.67
C GLY A 222 0.58 15.83 5.92
N LYS A 223 1.85 16.04 5.53
CA LYS A 223 2.22 17.21 4.70
C LYS A 223 1.59 17.15 3.31
N ARG A 224 1.55 15.97 2.68
CA ARG A 224 0.92 15.76 1.37
C ARG A 224 -0.60 15.94 1.41
N VAL A 225 -1.26 15.46 2.46
CA VAL A 225 -2.67 15.76 2.74
C VAL A 225 -2.89 17.27 2.86
N THR A 226 -2.03 17.95 3.63
CA THR A 226 -2.10 19.41 3.80
C THR A 226 -1.88 20.17 2.48
N GLU A 227 -0.93 19.72 1.64
CA GLU A 227 -0.70 20.27 0.29
C GLU A 227 -1.97 20.19 -0.57
N VAL A 228 -2.63 19.04 -0.55
CA VAL A 228 -3.83 18.78 -1.35
C VAL A 228 -5.05 19.54 -0.84
N LEU A 229 -5.24 19.62 0.49
CA LEU A 229 -6.32 20.41 1.11
C LEU A 229 -6.22 21.92 0.82
N ARG A 230 -5.03 22.43 0.50
CA ARG A 230 -4.81 23.86 0.17
C ARG A 230 -5.14 24.21 -1.28
N ARG A 231 -5.48 23.23 -2.12
CA ARG A 231 -5.88 23.49 -3.51
C ARG A 231 -7.19 24.29 -3.54
N ASN A 232 -7.36 25.12 -4.57
CA ASN A 232 -8.55 25.97 -4.72
C ASN A 232 -9.86 25.16 -4.69
N ILE A 233 -9.84 23.96 -5.28
CA ILE A 233 -10.89 22.95 -5.16
C ILE A 233 -10.23 21.76 -4.49
N PRO A 234 -10.44 21.54 -3.18
CA PRO A 234 -9.89 20.39 -2.49
C PRO A 234 -10.48 19.10 -3.06
N PRO A 235 -9.64 18.13 -3.48
CA PRO A 235 -10.15 16.84 -3.93
C PRO A 235 -10.67 16.02 -2.75
N VAL A 236 -11.28 14.89 -3.10
CA VAL A 236 -11.56 13.80 -2.15
C VAL A 236 -10.23 13.31 -1.58
N ILE A 237 -10.19 13.09 -0.27
CA ILE A 237 -9.03 12.48 0.40
C ILE A 237 -9.47 11.21 1.11
N LEU A 238 -8.79 10.13 0.77
CA LEU A 238 -8.96 8.80 1.33
C LEU A 238 -7.63 8.30 1.87
N VAL A 239 -7.53 8.11 3.18
CA VAL A 239 -6.35 7.54 3.82
C VAL A 239 -6.77 6.37 4.68
N THR A 240 -6.13 5.21 4.54
CA THR A 240 -6.39 4.02 5.36
C THR A 240 -5.12 3.54 6.05
N ASP A 241 -5.24 3.01 7.27
CA ASP A 241 -4.12 2.40 7.99
C ASP A 241 -4.57 1.21 8.85
N SER A 242 -4.08 0.02 8.49
CA SER A 242 -4.35 -1.25 9.17
C SER A 242 -3.32 -1.60 10.24
N GLN A 243 -2.13 -0.98 10.19
CA GLN A 243 -1.03 -1.30 11.09
C GLN A 243 -1.12 -0.51 12.39
N ARG A 244 -1.52 0.77 12.31
CA ARG A 244 -1.75 1.65 13.47
C ARG A 244 -0.57 1.67 14.46
N PHE A 245 0.65 1.74 13.92
CA PHE A 245 1.84 1.80 14.76
C PHE A 245 1.86 3.06 15.64
N ALA A 246 2.46 2.95 16.81
CA ALA A 246 2.62 4.09 17.70
C ALA A 246 3.46 5.18 17.01
N GLY A 247 3.05 6.44 17.17
CA GLY A 247 3.76 7.60 16.59
C GLY A 247 3.43 7.90 15.12
N THR A 248 2.57 7.11 14.46
CA THR A 248 2.26 7.29 13.03
C THR A 248 0.94 8.00 12.75
N ASP A 249 0.41 8.73 13.74
CA ASP A 249 -0.79 9.56 13.57
C ASP A 249 -0.42 10.98 13.15
N PHE A 250 -0.72 11.33 11.90
CA PHE A 250 -0.43 12.65 11.34
C PHE A 250 -1.55 13.67 11.58
N LEU A 251 -2.73 13.24 12.05
CA LEU A 251 -3.90 14.11 12.18
C LEU A 251 -3.67 15.35 13.06
N PRO A 252 -2.97 15.27 14.21
CA PRO A 252 -2.72 16.46 15.03
C PRO A 252 -2.02 17.58 14.26
N ASP A 253 -1.05 17.23 13.40
CA ASP A 253 -0.33 18.20 12.60
C ASP A 253 -1.19 18.76 11.47
N VAL A 254 -2.00 17.93 10.80
CA VAL A 254 -2.93 18.39 9.75
C VAL A 254 -3.99 19.32 10.34
N ASN A 255 -4.66 18.94 11.42
CA ASN A 255 -5.70 19.73 12.07
C ASN A 255 -5.18 21.10 12.54
N LYS A 256 -3.93 21.17 13.00
CA LYS A 256 -3.28 22.45 13.36
C LYS A 256 -3.15 23.42 12.18
N ASN A 257 -3.08 22.92 10.95
CA ASN A 257 -3.01 23.76 9.75
C ASN A 257 -4.37 24.32 9.32
N PHE A 258 -5.48 23.81 9.87
CA PHE A 258 -6.85 24.19 9.52
C PHE A 258 -7.72 24.40 10.78
N PRO A 259 -7.37 25.38 11.66
CA PRO A 259 -8.01 25.53 12.98
C PRO A 259 -9.48 25.98 12.93
N ASP A 260 -9.93 26.53 11.79
CA ASP A 260 -11.29 27.04 11.61
C ASP A 260 -12.25 25.99 11.03
N GLN A 261 -11.79 24.75 10.83
CA GLN A 261 -12.57 23.61 10.33
C GLN A 261 -12.80 22.59 11.44
N ASP A 262 -13.83 21.75 11.27
CA ASP A 262 -14.01 20.59 12.14
C ASP A 262 -12.76 19.69 12.03
N PRO A 263 -12.18 19.26 13.16
CA PRO A 263 -10.97 18.47 13.13
C PRO A 263 -11.22 17.14 12.43
N LEU A 264 -10.30 16.74 11.56
CA LEU A 264 -10.28 15.40 11.00
C LEU A 264 -10.13 14.38 12.12
N ASP A 265 -10.87 13.28 12.01
CA ASP A 265 -10.82 12.17 12.94
C ASP A 265 -10.87 10.83 12.19
N TRP A 266 -10.31 9.80 12.83
CA TRP A 266 -10.25 8.45 12.29
C TRP A 266 -11.58 7.72 12.48
N SER A 267 -12.16 7.22 11.39
CA SER A 267 -13.21 6.19 11.45
C SER A 267 -12.60 4.80 11.50
N PHE A 268 -13.21 3.85 12.21
CA PHE A 268 -12.66 2.50 12.41
C PHE A 268 -13.54 1.42 11.77
N PHE A 269 -12.88 0.48 11.11
CA PHE A 269 -13.51 -0.59 10.33
C PHE A 269 -12.86 -1.94 10.64
N GLU A 270 -13.68 -2.99 10.60
CA GLU A 270 -13.25 -4.37 10.77
C GLU A 270 -13.27 -5.09 9.42
N LEU A 271 -12.09 -5.42 8.89
CA LEU A 271 -11.96 -6.28 7.72
C LEU A 271 -11.85 -7.73 8.19
N LYS A 272 -12.87 -8.55 7.89
CA LYS A 272 -12.91 -9.95 8.28
C LYS A 272 -12.27 -10.85 7.22
N ASN A 273 -11.55 -11.88 7.68
CA ASN A 273 -10.94 -12.91 6.84
C ASN A 273 -10.05 -12.36 5.71
N PHE A 274 -9.29 -11.29 5.97
CA PHE A 274 -8.28 -10.81 5.03
C PHE A 274 -7.30 -11.93 4.73
N ARG A 275 -7.02 -12.16 3.44
CA ARG A 275 -6.07 -13.18 2.99
C ARG A 275 -4.97 -12.56 2.14
N GLY A 276 -3.80 -12.36 2.73
CA GLY A 276 -2.61 -11.82 2.07
C GLY A 276 -1.35 -12.59 2.44
N SER A 277 -0.23 -12.25 1.82
CA SER A 277 1.07 -12.66 2.38
C SER A 277 1.63 -11.56 3.25
N GLY A 278 2.23 -11.96 4.37
CA GLY A 278 3.06 -11.05 5.12
C GLY A 278 4.41 -10.88 4.42
N VAL A 279 5.02 -9.70 4.57
CA VAL A 279 6.41 -9.50 4.16
C VAL A 279 7.41 -10.41 4.89
N MET A 280 7.03 -10.97 6.04
CA MET A 280 7.84 -11.90 6.83
C MET A 280 7.54 -13.39 6.58
N MET A 281 6.39 -13.72 5.98
CA MET A 281 5.99 -15.11 5.73
C MET A 281 5.52 -15.26 4.30
N ASP A 282 6.20 -16.12 3.54
CA ASP A 282 5.91 -16.32 2.13
C ASP A 282 4.58 -17.07 1.90
N THR A 283 4.06 -17.75 2.93
CA THR A 283 2.74 -18.41 2.88
C THR A 283 1.60 -17.43 3.07
N ASP A 284 0.44 -17.74 2.49
CA ASP A 284 -0.78 -16.98 2.74
C ASP A 284 -1.13 -17.03 4.23
N GLN A 285 -1.55 -15.89 4.77
CA GLN A 285 -2.11 -15.75 6.09
C GLN A 285 -3.56 -15.30 5.96
N THR A 286 -4.42 -15.80 6.84
CA THR A 286 -5.79 -15.32 6.96
C THR A 286 -5.98 -14.74 8.36
N TYR A 287 -6.40 -13.48 8.46
CA TYR A 287 -6.62 -12.80 9.73
C TYR A 287 -7.66 -11.69 9.60
N ASP A 288 -8.21 -11.24 10.72
CA ASP A 288 -9.04 -10.05 10.79
C ASP A 288 -8.15 -8.81 11.00
N ALA A 289 -8.49 -7.70 10.35
CA ALA A 289 -7.74 -6.45 10.45
C ALA A 289 -8.65 -5.28 10.87
N THR A 290 -8.38 -4.72 12.05
CA THR A 290 -8.94 -3.42 12.44
C THR A 290 -8.18 -2.32 11.71
N THR A 291 -8.87 -1.59 10.84
CA THR A 291 -8.30 -0.57 9.97
C THR A 291 -8.95 0.78 10.26
N ARG A 292 -8.15 1.84 10.34
CA ARG A 292 -8.66 3.22 10.44
C ARG A 292 -8.72 3.89 9.07
N MET A 293 -9.65 4.81 8.88
CA MET A 293 -9.86 5.52 7.62
C MET A 293 -10.21 6.99 7.84
N ILE A 294 -9.64 7.85 7.02
CA ILE A 294 -10.11 9.22 6.74
C ILE A 294 -10.72 9.18 5.35
N SER A 295 -11.92 9.71 5.20
CA SER A 295 -12.65 9.76 3.94
C SER A 295 -13.46 11.05 3.93
N ILE A 296 -13.03 12.06 3.16
CA ILE A 296 -13.58 13.41 3.18
C ILE A 296 -13.75 13.99 1.79
N ASN A 297 -14.61 15.02 1.69
CA ASN A 297 -14.90 15.80 0.49
C ASN A 297 -15.63 15.05 -0.64
N TRP A 298 -16.22 13.88 -0.36
CA TRP A 298 -17.23 13.29 -1.26
C TRP A 298 -18.45 14.22 -1.39
N GLN A 299 -19.05 14.25 -2.57
CA GLN A 299 -20.26 15.03 -2.88
C GLN A 299 -21.56 14.29 -2.56
#